data_AF-A0A1D3RMA9-F1
#
_entry.id   AF-A0A1D3RMA9-F1
#
_cell.length_a   1.000
_cell.length_b   1.000
_cell.length_c   1.000
_cell.angle_alpha   90.00
_cell.angle_beta   90.00
_cell.angle_gamma   90.00
#
_symmetry.space_group_name_H-M   'P 1'
#
loop_
_entity.id
_entity.type
_entity.pdbx_description
1 polymer ?
#
loop_
_entity_poly.entity_id
_entity_poly.type
_entity_poly.pdbx_seq_one_letter_code
_entity_poly.pdbx_strand_id
1 'polypeptide(L)'
;MKLAYTPLAIALLFSMQTAQADLVSDSELLMDNAQKVYATFFPSNEPTQVSPPWRYRFYPATATYLGINQDDSGVYLLGGAFGDSPLYVNKVDAVLTMLNGQLSGAGESKSAICNTSSLPDGFVYTYSGNTVNITTNGQCVKVPDSSNFCDVNPETNASGAPVETNIHVLTATNIQNFELQGISFPGVDDRLKQQMANNKTCIIHAPTEFLNYTVNMDICLDITDTLSGSGIPLSGPVTTHFIGSSVSTQVDDCFATDASSITNIVTQEVWIREATGEFTKIN
;
A
#
# COMPACT_ATOMS: atom_id res chain seq x y z
N MET A 1 41.74 48.55 19.71
CA MET A 1 40.58 48.24 20.55
C MET A 1 39.32 48.35 19.69
N LYS A 2 38.61 47.22 19.57
CA LYS A 2 37.22 47.00 19.15
C LYS A 2 36.78 47.40 17.73
N LEU A 3 36.77 46.35 16.91
CA LEU A 3 36.00 46.10 15.69
C LEU A 3 34.56 46.62 15.74
N ALA A 4 34.16 47.30 14.66
CA ALA A 4 32.76 47.56 14.31
C ALA A 4 32.56 47.21 12.83
N TYR A 5 32.45 45.92 12.55
CA TYR A 5 31.74 45.41 11.38
C TYR A 5 31.01 44.15 11.85
N THR A 6 29.75 44.00 11.43
CA THR A 6 28.91 42.80 11.42
C THR A 6 27.60 42.92 12.22
N PRO A 7 26.51 43.33 11.55
CA PRO A 7 25.22 42.68 11.76
C PRO A 7 24.74 41.91 10.51
N LEU A 8 25.44 41.99 9.37
CA LEU A 8 25.01 41.31 8.13
C LEU A 8 25.46 39.83 8.02
N ALA A 9 26.39 39.35 8.84
CA ALA A 9 26.88 37.96 8.73
C ALA A 9 26.19 36.97 9.67
N ILE A 10 25.30 37.41 10.57
CA ILE A 10 24.60 36.51 11.51
C ILE A 10 23.28 35.96 10.91
N ALA A 11 22.76 36.57 9.84
CA ALA A 11 21.54 36.10 9.16
C ALA A 11 21.78 34.96 8.15
N LEU A 12 23.04 34.63 7.82
CA LEU A 12 23.39 33.65 6.77
C LEU A 12 23.88 32.29 7.32
N LEU A 13 23.91 32.10 8.64
CA LEU A 13 24.39 30.84 9.26
C LEU A 13 23.27 29.89 9.73
N PHE A 14 21.99 30.22 9.51
CA PHE A 14 20.86 29.38 9.95
C PHE A 14 20.11 28.66 8.83
N SER A 15 20.62 28.67 7.59
CA SER A 15 19.93 28.10 6.43
C SER A 15 20.60 26.85 5.83
N MET A 16 21.46 26.14 6.57
CA MET A 16 22.20 24.98 6.03
C MET A 16 22.20 23.71 6.90
N GLN A 17 21.16 23.41 7.71
CA GLN A 17 21.15 22.16 8.50
C GLN A 17 19.82 21.39 8.54
N THR A 18 18.89 21.62 7.63
CA THR A 18 17.67 20.79 7.58
C THR A 18 17.86 19.46 6.85
N ALA A 19 18.83 19.34 5.93
CA ALA A 19 19.08 18.08 5.20
C ALA A 19 20.00 17.09 5.95
N GLN A 20 20.96 17.59 6.75
CA GLN A 20 21.91 16.71 7.45
C GLN A 20 21.32 16.07 8.71
N ALA A 21 20.45 16.76 9.44
CA ALA A 21 19.79 16.18 10.61
C ALA A 21 18.89 15.00 10.20
N ASP A 22 18.15 15.17 9.09
CA ASP A 22 17.30 14.15 8.48
C ASP A 22 18.14 12.93 8.04
N LEU A 23 19.22 13.17 7.31
CA LEU A 23 20.10 12.10 6.84
C LEU A 23 20.81 11.35 7.98
N VAL A 24 21.11 12.01 9.10
CA VAL A 24 21.71 11.37 10.28
C VAL A 24 20.70 10.46 10.98
N SER A 25 19.47 10.93 11.22
CA SER A 25 18.41 10.08 11.79
C SER A 25 18.04 8.92 10.86
N ASP A 26 17.97 9.19 9.55
CA ASP A 26 17.62 8.20 8.53
C ASP A 26 18.71 7.15 8.36
N SER A 27 19.98 7.53 8.50
CA SER A 27 21.10 6.58 8.47
C SER A 27 21.04 5.60 9.63
N GLU A 28 20.75 6.07 10.84
CA GLU A 28 20.60 5.18 12.01
C GLU A 28 19.40 4.26 11.84
N LEU A 29 18.25 4.82 11.45
CA LEU A 29 17.03 4.06 11.21
C LEU A 29 17.27 2.99 10.15
N LEU A 30 17.93 3.32 9.04
CA LEU A 30 18.26 2.40 7.95
C LEU A 30 19.14 1.25 8.45
N MET A 31 20.21 1.56 9.17
CA MET A 31 21.14 0.54 9.66
C MET A 31 20.49 -0.38 10.70
N ASP A 32 19.71 0.17 11.62
CA ASP A 32 18.92 -0.59 12.61
C ASP A 32 17.91 -1.50 11.90
N ASN A 33 17.33 -1.01 10.82
CA ASN A 33 16.35 -1.72 10.04
C ASN A 33 16.98 -2.84 9.20
N ALA A 34 18.10 -2.56 8.52
CA ALA A 34 18.86 -3.52 7.75
C ALA A 34 19.30 -4.69 8.63
N GLN A 35 19.75 -4.42 9.87
CA GLN A 35 20.12 -5.43 10.84
C GLN A 35 18.98 -6.43 11.14
N LYS A 36 17.75 -5.92 11.27
CA LYS A 36 16.57 -6.73 11.56
C LYS A 36 16.13 -7.55 10.34
N VAL A 37 16.13 -6.98 9.14
CA VAL A 37 15.70 -7.68 7.90
C VAL A 37 16.73 -8.70 7.44
N TYR A 38 17.99 -8.30 7.43
CA TYR A 38 19.08 -9.00 6.78
C TYR A 38 20.10 -9.49 7.80
N ALA A 39 19.62 -10.11 8.89
CA ALA A 39 20.44 -10.59 10.00
C ALA A 39 21.58 -11.55 9.58
N THR A 40 21.42 -12.27 8.46
CA THR A 40 22.48 -13.11 7.89
C THR A 40 23.72 -12.30 7.48
N PHE A 41 23.53 -11.05 7.03
CA PHE A 41 24.61 -10.15 6.62
C PHE A 41 25.01 -9.18 7.74
N PHE A 42 24.05 -8.83 8.60
CA PHE A 42 24.17 -7.84 9.67
C PHE A 42 23.74 -8.46 11.02
N PRO A 43 24.51 -9.39 11.60
CA PRO A 43 24.04 -10.27 12.69
C PRO A 43 24.06 -9.64 14.08
N SER A 44 24.70 -8.49 14.28
CA SER A 44 24.94 -7.87 15.59
C SER A 44 24.62 -6.38 15.57
N ASN A 45 24.33 -5.80 16.74
CA ASN A 45 24.16 -4.36 16.87
C ASN A 45 25.52 -3.68 17.05
N GLU A 46 26.10 -3.25 15.94
CA GLU A 46 27.41 -2.60 15.91
C GLU A 46 27.27 -1.07 16.03
N PRO A 47 28.21 -0.39 16.69
CA PRO A 47 28.16 1.06 16.83
C PRO A 47 28.36 1.75 15.47
N THR A 48 27.55 2.77 15.21
CA THR A 48 27.74 3.63 14.03
C THR A 48 29.02 4.45 14.16
N GLN A 49 29.84 4.39 13.12
CA GLN A 49 31.08 5.14 12.98
C GLN A 49 30.94 6.22 11.91
N VAL A 50 31.74 7.28 12.02
CA VAL A 50 31.74 8.40 11.08
C VAL A 50 33.17 8.64 10.61
N SER A 51 33.37 8.60 9.29
CA SER A 51 34.60 8.98 8.61
C SER A 51 34.20 9.71 7.33
N PRO A 52 34.05 11.05 7.36
CA PRO A 52 33.45 11.79 6.26
C PRO A 52 34.06 11.44 4.89
N PRO A 53 33.24 11.24 3.85
CA PRO A 53 31.78 11.49 3.82
C PRO A 53 30.92 10.32 4.35
N TRP A 54 31.51 9.31 4.98
CA TRP A 54 30.84 8.07 5.32
C TRP A 54 30.30 8.05 6.75
N ARG A 55 29.07 7.56 6.89
CA ARG A 55 28.51 7.05 8.14
C ARG A 55 28.27 5.56 7.95
N TYR A 56 28.86 4.70 8.78
CA TYR A 56 28.86 3.26 8.52
C TYR A 56 28.86 2.39 9.79
N ARG A 57 28.42 1.14 9.65
CA ARG A 57 28.63 0.05 10.62
C ARG A 57 29.45 -1.06 9.97
N PHE A 58 30.40 -1.59 10.73
CA PHE A 58 31.18 -2.77 10.34
C PHE A 58 30.73 -3.96 11.18
N TYR A 59 30.39 -5.06 10.51
CA TYR A 59 29.93 -6.30 11.12
C TYR A 59 31.06 -7.35 11.06
N PRO A 60 31.79 -7.60 12.16
CA PRO A 60 33.00 -8.43 12.13
C PRO A 60 32.73 -9.89 11.76
N ALA A 61 31.57 -10.41 12.15
CA ALA A 61 31.17 -11.80 11.90
C ALA A 61 31.05 -12.13 10.41
N THR A 62 30.66 -11.15 9.58
CA THR A 62 30.49 -11.29 8.12
C THR A 62 31.53 -10.50 7.34
N ALA A 63 32.47 -9.84 8.03
CA ALA A 63 33.43 -8.89 7.46
C ALA A 63 32.79 -7.88 6.50
N THR A 64 31.55 -7.45 6.79
CA THR A 64 30.73 -6.60 5.91
C THR A 64 30.57 -5.20 6.49
N TYR A 65 30.64 -4.19 5.64
CA TYR A 65 30.33 -2.80 5.94
C TYR A 65 28.98 -2.43 5.30
N LEU A 66 28.13 -1.74 6.06
CA LEU A 66 26.97 -1.00 5.57
C LEU A 66 27.25 0.48 5.77
N GLY A 67 27.34 1.24 4.68
CA GLY A 67 27.71 2.65 4.70
C GLY A 67 26.71 3.54 3.95
N ILE A 68 26.47 4.72 4.51
CA ILE A 68 25.78 5.83 3.84
C ILE A 68 26.80 6.91 3.53
N ASN A 69 26.85 7.34 2.27
CA ASN A 69 27.63 8.49 1.84
C ASN A 69 26.78 9.75 2.03
N GLN A 70 27.28 10.68 2.84
CA GLN A 70 26.57 11.89 3.22
C GLN A 70 26.55 12.96 2.12
N ASP A 71 27.40 12.83 1.09
CA ASP A 71 27.47 13.79 -0.02
C ASP A 71 26.42 13.48 -1.12
N ASP A 72 26.12 12.19 -1.36
CA ASP A 72 25.19 11.74 -2.41
C ASP A 72 23.94 11.02 -1.89
N SER A 73 23.83 10.84 -0.57
CA SER A 73 22.76 10.10 0.11
C SER A 73 22.62 8.66 -0.38
N GLY A 74 23.70 8.06 -0.88
CA GLY A 74 23.75 6.69 -1.37
C GLY A 74 24.08 5.69 -0.26
N VAL A 75 23.49 4.49 -0.37
CA VAL A 75 23.70 3.35 0.50
C VAL A 75 24.62 2.35 -0.21
N TYR A 76 25.67 1.91 0.49
CA TYR A 76 26.74 1.09 -0.06
C TYR A 76 27.04 -0.10 0.85
N LEU A 77 27.41 -1.22 0.24
CA LEU A 77 27.92 -2.41 0.90
C LEU A 77 29.37 -2.66 0.50
N LEU A 78 30.21 -3.14 1.42
CA LEU A 78 31.61 -3.45 1.15
C LEU A 78 32.07 -4.63 2.01
N GLY A 79 32.91 -5.52 1.48
CA GLY A 79 33.47 -6.66 2.19
C GLY A 79 32.53 -7.86 2.26
N GLY A 80 33.03 -8.96 2.83
CA GLY A 80 32.26 -10.20 2.98
C GLY A 80 31.74 -10.74 1.64
N ALA A 81 30.43 -11.00 1.58
CA ALA A 81 29.76 -11.51 0.38
C ALA A 81 29.68 -10.47 -0.77
N PHE A 82 30.02 -9.20 -0.52
CA PHE A 82 29.86 -8.10 -1.46
C PHE A 82 31.19 -7.67 -2.13
N GLY A 83 32.31 -8.31 -1.78
CA GLY A 83 33.62 -8.11 -2.41
C GLY A 83 34.39 -6.87 -1.92
N ASP A 84 35.56 -6.62 -2.51
CA ASP A 84 36.53 -5.62 -2.03
C ASP A 84 36.28 -4.18 -2.54
N SER A 85 35.13 -3.92 -3.18
CA SER A 85 34.78 -2.60 -3.70
C SER A 85 33.38 -2.18 -3.25
N PRO A 86 33.13 -0.89 -2.96
CA PRO A 86 31.81 -0.43 -2.56
C PRO A 86 30.75 -0.72 -3.62
N LEU A 87 29.78 -1.56 -3.28
CA LEU A 87 28.61 -1.87 -4.08
C LEU A 87 27.51 -0.86 -3.75
N TYR A 88 27.15 -0.02 -4.71
CA TYR A 88 26.00 0.87 -4.59
C TYR A 88 24.71 0.06 -4.58
N VAL A 89 23.86 0.29 -3.59
CA VAL A 89 22.55 -0.35 -3.44
C VAL A 89 21.47 0.56 -4.01
N ASN A 90 21.23 1.70 -3.35
CA ASN A 90 20.28 2.73 -3.77
C ASN A 90 20.44 3.98 -2.89
N LYS A 91 19.59 5.00 -3.07
CA LYS A 91 19.49 6.14 -2.15
C LYS A 91 18.84 5.76 -0.82
N VAL A 92 19.18 6.50 0.24
CA VAL A 92 18.68 6.30 1.60
C VAL A 92 17.14 6.18 1.63
N ASP A 93 16.39 7.11 1.03
CA ASP A 93 14.92 7.08 1.03
C ASP A 93 14.34 5.80 0.41
N ALA A 94 14.94 5.33 -0.68
CA ALA A 94 14.50 4.14 -1.39
C ALA A 94 14.80 2.86 -0.58
N VAL A 95 15.97 2.81 0.06
CA VAL A 95 16.35 1.68 0.92
C VAL A 95 15.52 1.67 2.21
N LEU A 96 15.27 2.82 2.82
CA LEU A 96 14.37 2.95 3.97
C LEU A 96 12.95 2.50 3.63
N THR A 97 12.43 2.90 2.46
CA THR A 97 11.11 2.45 1.99
C THR A 97 11.06 0.92 1.85
N MET A 98 12.09 0.33 1.23
CA MET A 98 12.21 -1.13 1.08
C MET A 98 12.31 -1.85 2.43
N LEU A 99 13.20 -1.38 3.32
CA LEU A 99 13.43 -1.97 4.64
C LEU A 99 12.22 -1.82 5.55
N ASN A 100 11.57 -0.66 5.55
CA ASN A 100 10.33 -0.45 6.31
C ASN A 100 9.24 -1.41 5.82
N GLY A 101 9.12 -1.63 4.51
CA GLY A 101 8.22 -2.63 3.95
C GLY A 101 8.55 -4.08 4.34
N GLN A 102 9.80 -4.36 4.68
CA GLN A 102 10.25 -5.68 5.15
C GLN A 102 10.18 -5.83 6.68
N LEU A 103 10.25 -4.75 7.45
CA LEU A 103 10.21 -4.75 8.92
C LEU A 103 8.83 -4.63 9.51
N SER A 104 7.90 -4.05 8.76
CA SER A 104 6.49 -4.41 8.89
C SER A 104 6.25 -5.92 8.69
N GLY A 105 7.28 -6.71 8.31
CA GLY A 105 7.27 -8.16 8.20
C GLY A 105 7.89 -8.94 9.38
N ALA A 106 8.29 -8.29 10.50
CA ALA A 106 8.77 -8.99 11.70
C ALA A 106 7.76 -8.86 12.86
N GLY A 107 6.60 -9.48 12.65
CA GLY A 107 5.43 -9.42 13.53
C GLY A 107 4.23 -8.91 12.74
N GLU A 108 3.44 -9.82 12.18
CA GLU A 108 2.08 -9.59 11.66
C GLU A 108 1.80 -8.18 11.11
N SER A 109 2.30 -7.87 9.92
CA SER A 109 1.57 -6.98 9.03
C SER A 109 1.62 -7.54 7.62
N LYS A 110 0.58 -8.35 7.32
CA LYS A 110 -0.22 -8.14 6.10
C LYS A 110 -0.23 -6.64 5.79
N SER A 111 -0.18 -6.22 4.54
CA SER A 111 -0.57 -4.83 4.22
C SER A 111 -1.88 -4.56 4.94
N ALA A 112 -1.88 -3.75 5.99
CA ALA A 112 -2.91 -3.84 7.04
C ALA A 112 -4.32 -3.46 6.52
N ILE A 113 -4.36 -2.87 5.33
CA ILE A 113 -5.55 -2.47 4.58
C ILE A 113 -6.14 -3.60 3.73
N CYS A 114 -5.32 -4.50 3.17
CA CYS A 114 -5.74 -5.55 2.23
C CYS A 114 -5.02 -6.86 2.55
N ASN A 115 -5.76 -7.89 2.96
CA ASN A 115 -5.17 -9.22 3.12
C ASN A 115 -4.81 -9.82 1.75
N THR A 116 -3.51 -9.81 1.42
CA THR A 116 -3.02 -10.38 0.16
C THR A 116 -2.71 -11.88 0.23
N SER A 117 -3.01 -12.56 1.34
CA SER A 117 -2.71 -13.99 1.50
C SER A 117 -3.59 -14.89 0.64
N SER A 118 -4.71 -14.38 0.14
CA SER A 118 -5.69 -15.07 -0.71
C SER A 118 -5.73 -14.49 -2.12
N LEU A 119 -4.65 -13.83 -2.55
CA LEU A 119 -4.64 -13.20 -3.86
C LEU A 119 -4.73 -14.26 -4.97
N PRO A 120 -5.59 -14.04 -5.95
CA PRO A 120 -5.67 -14.91 -7.12
C PRO A 120 -4.40 -14.77 -7.98
N ASP A 121 -3.95 -15.87 -8.55
CA ASP A 121 -2.85 -15.87 -9.50
C ASP A 121 -3.10 -14.89 -10.65
N GLY A 122 -2.07 -14.12 -11.02
CA GLY A 122 -2.10 -13.18 -12.14
C GLY A 122 -2.48 -11.74 -11.78
N PHE A 123 -2.86 -11.45 -10.53
CA PHE A 123 -2.96 -10.08 -10.04
C PHE A 123 -1.63 -9.55 -9.51
N VAL A 124 -1.35 -8.28 -9.77
CA VAL A 124 -0.20 -7.55 -9.29
C VAL A 124 -0.66 -6.35 -8.50
N TYR A 125 -0.13 -6.22 -7.28
CA TYR A 125 -0.43 -5.14 -6.35
C TYR A 125 0.84 -4.33 -6.12
N THR A 126 0.76 -3.02 -6.29
CA THR A 126 1.84 -2.10 -5.95
C THR A 126 1.35 -1.05 -4.98
N TYR A 127 2.18 -0.71 -4.01
CA TYR A 127 1.87 0.23 -2.95
C TYR A 127 2.80 1.45 -3.10
N SER A 128 2.23 2.65 -3.04
CA SER A 128 2.99 3.90 -3.00
C SER A 128 2.27 4.89 -2.10
N GLY A 129 2.76 5.03 -0.86
CA GLY A 129 2.06 5.78 0.19
C GLY A 129 0.64 5.25 0.40
N ASN A 130 -0.35 6.15 0.33
CA ASN A 130 -1.78 5.82 0.45
C ASN A 130 -2.43 5.38 -0.87
N THR A 131 -1.63 5.09 -1.90
CA THR A 131 -2.13 4.61 -3.19
C THR A 131 -1.78 3.14 -3.39
N VAL A 132 -2.78 2.33 -3.73
CA VAL A 132 -2.59 0.99 -4.28
C VAL A 132 -2.96 0.95 -5.73
N ASN A 133 -2.12 0.31 -6.54
CA ASN A 133 -2.46 -0.03 -7.91
C ASN A 133 -2.62 -1.54 -8.00
N ILE A 134 -3.76 -1.97 -8.51
CA ILE A 134 -4.10 -3.36 -8.79
C ILE A 134 -4.15 -3.52 -10.30
N THR A 135 -3.39 -4.45 -10.84
CA THR A 135 -3.42 -4.74 -12.28
C THR A 135 -3.25 -6.22 -12.58
N THR A 136 -3.76 -6.66 -13.73
CA THR A 136 -3.47 -7.98 -14.28
C THR A 136 -2.38 -7.95 -15.37
N ASN A 137 -1.64 -6.82 -15.48
CA ASN A 137 -0.59 -6.60 -16.49
C ASN A 137 -1.06 -6.85 -17.93
N GLY A 138 -2.30 -6.50 -18.23
CA GLY A 138 -2.91 -6.69 -19.55
C GLY A 138 -3.23 -8.15 -19.91
N GLN A 139 -3.12 -9.09 -18.96
CA GLN A 139 -3.61 -10.46 -19.12
C GLN A 139 -5.01 -10.60 -18.53
N CYS A 140 -5.88 -11.39 -19.15
CA CYS A 140 -7.18 -11.73 -18.56
C CYS A 140 -7.00 -12.95 -17.67
N VAL A 141 -7.21 -12.76 -16.37
CA VAL A 141 -7.05 -13.80 -15.35
C VAL A 141 -8.40 -14.41 -15.04
N LYS A 142 -8.45 -15.71 -14.70
CA LYS A 142 -9.72 -16.35 -14.34
C LYS A 142 -10.35 -15.63 -13.15
N VAL A 143 -11.68 -15.53 -13.16
CA VAL A 143 -12.41 -15.06 -11.98
C VAL A 143 -12.00 -15.93 -10.78
N PRO A 144 -11.52 -15.32 -9.70
CA PRO A 144 -11.15 -16.09 -8.51
C PRO A 144 -12.38 -16.68 -7.85
N ASP A 145 -12.22 -17.85 -7.21
CA ASP A 145 -13.28 -18.46 -6.41
C ASP A 145 -13.63 -17.62 -5.17
N SER A 146 -12.75 -16.69 -4.77
CA SER A 146 -12.98 -15.71 -3.71
C SER A 146 -13.38 -14.34 -4.30
N SER A 147 -14.50 -13.80 -3.83
CA SER A 147 -14.98 -12.45 -4.20
C SER A 147 -14.20 -11.31 -3.54
N ASN A 148 -13.22 -11.62 -2.69
CA ASN A 148 -12.58 -10.65 -1.81
C ASN A 148 -11.19 -10.27 -2.33
N PHE A 149 -11.15 -9.18 -3.09
CA PHE A 149 -9.91 -8.62 -3.65
C PHE A 149 -9.10 -7.82 -2.62
N CYS A 150 -9.73 -7.42 -1.51
CA CYS A 150 -9.13 -6.76 -0.35
C CYS A 150 -10.04 -6.95 0.87
N ASP A 151 -9.73 -7.90 1.75
CA ASP A 151 -10.40 -7.98 3.05
C ASP A 151 -9.88 -6.89 3.98
N VAL A 152 -10.75 -5.92 4.28
CA VAL A 152 -10.51 -4.94 5.35
C VAL A 152 -10.76 -5.65 6.67
N ASN A 153 -9.71 -5.82 7.47
CA ASN A 153 -9.82 -6.44 8.78
C ASN A 153 -10.04 -5.36 9.85
N PRO A 154 -10.81 -5.65 10.91
CA PRO A 154 -10.90 -4.73 12.04
C PRO A 154 -9.54 -4.58 12.73
N GLU A 155 -9.29 -3.41 13.32
CA GLU A 155 -8.20 -3.27 14.28
C GLU A 155 -8.43 -4.24 15.46
N THR A 156 -7.35 -4.82 15.98
CA THR A 156 -7.45 -5.77 17.09
C THR A 156 -6.65 -5.29 18.30
N ASN A 157 -7.13 -5.63 19.49
CA ASN A 157 -6.42 -5.36 20.74
C ASN A 157 -5.29 -6.39 20.98
N ALA A 158 -4.55 -6.26 22.08
CA ALA A 158 -3.46 -7.18 22.44
C ALA A 158 -3.89 -8.66 22.62
N SER A 159 -5.18 -8.94 22.71
CA SER A 159 -5.74 -10.31 22.76
C SER A 159 -6.26 -10.81 21.41
N GLY A 160 -6.10 -10.03 20.33
CA GLY A 160 -6.59 -10.36 18.98
C GLY A 160 -8.09 -10.14 18.78
N ALA A 161 -8.78 -9.50 19.73
CA ALA A 161 -10.20 -9.21 19.61
C ALA A 161 -10.44 -7.90 18.83
N PRO A 162 -11.44 -7.83 17.94
CA PRO A 162 -11.80 -6.61 17.21
C PRO A 162 -12.09 -5.41 18.12
N VAL A 163 -11.71 -4.21 17.68
CA VAL A 163 -11.87 -2.95 18.42
C VAL A 163 -12.73 -1.97 17.63
N GLU A 164 -13.66 -1.32 18.33
CA GLU A 164 -14.46 -0.23 17.79
C GLU A 164 -13.62 1.05 17.70
N THR A 165 -13.14 1.40 16.51
CA THR A 165 -12.32 2.61 16.29
C THR A 165 -13.13 3.91 16.24
N ASN A 166 -14.46 3.81 16.09
CA ASN A 166 -15.37 4.90 15.74
C ASN A 166 -14.96 5.73 14.50
N ILE A 167 -14.22 5.10 13.57
CA ILE A 167 -13.88 5.69 12.27
C ILE A 167 -14.84 5.12 11.24
N HIS A 168 -15.51 6.00 10.48
CA HIS A 168 -16.37 5.60 9.37
C HIS A 168 -15.75 6.08 8.06
N VAL A 169 -15.68 5.18 7.06
CA VAL A 169 -15.02 5.48 5.80
C VAL A 169 -15.93 5.17 4.63
N LEU A 170 -16.25 6.20 3.86
CA LEU A 170 -16.96 6.10 2.59
C LEU A 170 -15.94 5.92 1.47
N THR A 171 -16.05 4.82 0.73
CA THR A 171 -15.25 4.53 -0.45
C THR A 171 -16.11 4.72 -1.70
N ALA A 172 -15.71 5.66 -2.55
CA ALA A 172 -16.38 5.93 -3.83
C ALA A 172 -15.54 5.39 -4.99
N THR A 173 -16.14 4.52 -5.80
CA THR A 173 -15.49 3.94 -6.98
C THR A 173 -15.94 4.63 -8.26
N ASN A 174 -14.98 5.13 -9.02
CA ASN A 174 -15.17 5.71 -10.34
C ASN A 174 -14.60 4.77 -11.41
N ILE A 175 -15.46 4.32 -12.34
CA ILE A 175 -15.05 3.47 -13.46
C ILE A 175 -14.82 4.35 -14.68
N GLN A 176 -13.59 4.34 -15.19
CA GLN A 176 -13.17 5.12 -16.36
C GLN A 176 -13.42 4.34 -17.65
N ASN A 177 -13.11 3.05 -17.65
CA ASN A 177 -13.33 2.17 -18.79
C ASN A 177 -13.94 0.84 -18.34
N PHE A 178 -14.85 0.31 -19.17
CA PHE A 178 -15.37 -1.04 -19.03
C PHE A 178 -15.62 -1.62 -20.43
N GLU A 179 -15.03 -2.78 -20.68
CA GLU A 179 -15.15 -3.51 -21.93
C GLU A 179 -15.57 -4.96 -21.63
N LEU A 180 -16.56 -5.45 -22.36
CA LEU A 180 -16.99 -6.83 -22.36
C LEU A 180 -16.74 -7.41 -23.75
N GLN A 181 -16.04 -8.54 -23.82
CA GLN A 181 -15.73 -9.24 -25.05
C GLN A 181 -16.26 -10.67 -25.00
N GLY A 182 -16.55 -11.27 -26.15
CA GLY A 182 -17.00 -12.67 -26.26
C GLY A 182 -18.52 -12.89 -26.16
N ILE A 183 -19.27 -11.89 -25.72
CA ILE A 183 -20.73 -11.83 -25.80
C ILE A 183 -21.18 -10.45 -26.30
N SER A 184 -22.22 -10.42 -27.12
CA SER A 184 -22.79 -9.18 -27.64
C SER A 184 -24.31 -9.28 -27.56
N PHE A 185 -24.88 -8.63 -26.55
CA PHE A 185 -26.32 -8.48 -26.38
C PHE A 185 -26.65 -6.99 -26.32
N PRO A 186 -27.67 -6.52 -27.06
CA PRO A 186 -28.09 -5.12 -26.99
C PRO A 186 -28.43 -4.72 -25.55
N GLY A 187 -27.73 -3.70 -25.01
CA GLY A 187 -28.00 -3.11 -23.70
C GLY A 187 -27.39 -3.81 -22.47
N VAL A 188 -26.68 -4.94 -22.64
CA VAL A 188 -26.01 -5.60 -21.50
C VAL A 188 -24.79 -4.81 -21.04
N ASP A 189 -23.99 -4.30 -21.97
CA ASP A 189 -22.83 -3.45 -21.66
C ASP A 189 -23.24 -2.21 -20.87
N ASP A 190 -24.33 -1.55 -21.29
CA ASP A 190 -24.82 -0.33 -20.61
C ASP A 190 -25.35 -0.63 -19.21
N ARG A 191 -26.03 -1.77 -19.01
CA ARG A 191 -26.52 -2.18 -17.67
C ARG A 191 -25.37 -2.59 -16.75
N LEU A 192 -24.39 -3.33 -17.24
CA LEU A 192 -23.20 -3.69 -16.47
C LEU A 192 -22.37 -2.45 -16.12
N LYS A 193 -22.18 -1.54 -17.09
CA LYS A 193 -21.56 -0.23 -16.86
C LYS A 193 -22.30 0.57 -15.79
N GLN A 194 -23.63 0.63 -15.83
CA GLN A 194 -24.42 1.33 -14.82
C GLN A 194 -24.35 0.68 -13.43
N GLN A 195 -24.28 -0.64 -13.35
CA GLN A 195 -24.16 -1.34 -12.07
C GLN A 195 -22.75 -1.20 -11.45
N MET A 196 -21.72 -1.11 -12.28
CA MET A 196 -20.34 -0.97 -11.83
C MET A 196 -19.92 0.50 -11.61
N ALA A 197 -20.53 1.43 -12.34
CA ALA A 197 -20.23 2.86 -12.22
C ALA A 197 -20.79 3.45 -10.92
N ASN A 198 -19.94 4.23 -10.23
CA ASN A 198 -20.34 5.06 -9.08
C ASN A 198 -20.88 4.29 -7.89
N ASN A 199 -20.39 3.07 -7.67
CA ASN A 199 -20.70 2.35 -6.45
C ASN A 199 -19.96 3.00 -5.26
N LYS A 200 -20.70 3.28 -4.20
CA LYS A 200 -20.18 3.81 -2.94
C LYS A 200 -20.46 2.81 -1.84
N THR A 201 -19.43 2.41 -1.10
CA THR A 201 -19.58 1.53 0.07
C THR A 201 -19.06 2.23 1.30
N CYS A 202 -19.64 1.97 2.46
CA CYS A 202 -19.19 2.58 3.71
C CYS A 202 -18.82 1.52 4.74
N ILE A 203 -17.71 1.73 5.44
CA ILE A 203 -17.23 0.84 6.50
C ILE A 203 -17.36 1.57 7.84
N ILE A 204 -17.96 0.90 8.81
CA ILE A 204 -18.04 1.30 10.22
C ILE A 204 -16.89 0.63 10.99
N HIS A 205 -16.23 1.40 11.85
CA HIS A 205 -15.04 1.00 12.62
C HIS A 205 -13.85 0.63 11.74
N ALA A 206 -13.65 1.38 10.65
CA ALA A 206 -12.52 1.19 9.76
C ALA A 206 -11.18 1.40 10.51
N PRO A 207 -10.12 0.71 10.10
CA PRO A 207 -8.77 1.00 10.59
C PRO A 207 -8.31 2.42 10.19
N THR A 208 -7.48 3.03 11.03
CA THR A 208 -6.93 4.39 10.81
C THR A 208 -6.16 4.53 9.48
N GLU A 209 -5.52 3.46 9.05
CA GLU A 209 -4.83 3.27 7.77
C GLU A 209 -5.75 3.29 6.53
N PHE A 210 -7.07 3.16 6.70
CA PHE A 210 -8.06 3.25 5.60
C PHE A 210 -8.44 4.70 5.25
N LEU A 211 -7.90 5.68 5.98
CA LEU A 211 -8.18 7.09 5.79
C LEU A 211 -7.43 7.66 4.58
N ASN A 212 -8.16 8.32 3.67
CA ASN A 212 -7.59 8.99 2.49
C ASN A 212 -6.78 8.04 1.59
N TYR A 213 -7.29 6.82 1.44
CA TYR A 213 -6.71 5.79 0.60
C TYR A 213 -7.23 5.86 -0.84
N THR A 214 -6.37 5.59 -1.82
CA THR A 214 -6.73 5.53 -3.24
C THR A 214 -6.37 4.16 -3.81
N VAL A 215 -7.32 3.52 -4.48
CA VAL A 215 -7.10 2.25 -5.21
C VAL A 215 -7.27 2.50 -6.69
N ASN A 216 -6.20 2.42 -7.47
CA ASN A 216 -6.27 2.39 -8.92
C ASN A 216 -6.38 0.94 -9.39
N MET A 217 -7.23 0.70 -10.38
CA MET A 217 -7.53 -0.63 -10.89
C MET A 217 -7.39 -0.65 -12.41
N ASP A 218 -6.68 -1.66 -12.92
CA ASP A 218 -6.58 -2.01 -14.34
C ASP A 218 -6.58 -3.52 -14.49
N ILE A 219 -7.77 -4.12 -14.48
CA ILE A 219 -7.96 -5.56 -14.29
C ILE A 219 -8.76 -6.13 -15.45
N CYS A 220 -8.23 -7.17 -16.10
CA CYS A 220 -9.00 -8.02 -16.99
C CYS A 220 -9.32 -9.36 -16.35
N LEU A 221 -10.61 -9.74 -16.37
CA LEU A 221 -11.11 -11.03 -15.90
C LEU A 221 -11.60 -11.88 -17.07
N ASP A 222 -11.32 -13.18 -17.03
CA ASP A 222 -11.95 -14.20 -17.85
C ASP A 222 -13.14 -14.80 -17.07
N ILE A 223 -14.34 -14.49 -17.53
CA ILE A 223 -15.62 -14.89 -16.94
C ILE A 223 -16.27 -16.07 -17.70
N THR A 224 -15.55 -16.69 -18.63
CA THR A 224 -16.08 -17.75 -19.52
C THR A 224 -16.69 -18.90 -18.71
N ASP A 225 -15.94 -19.38 -17.72
CA ASP A 225 -16.36 -20.51 -16.88
C ASP A 225 -17.61 -20.15 -16.06
N THR A 226 -17.70 -18.92 -15.55
CA THR A 226 -18.87 -18.39 -14.82
C THR A 226 -20.14 -18.40 -15.68
N LEU A 227 -20.02 -18.15 -16.98
CA LEU A 227 -21.14 -18.10 -17.91
C LEU A 227 -21.45 -19.46 -18.57
N SER A 228 -20.52 -20.41 -18.56
CA SER A 228 -20.67 -21.71 -19.22
C SER A 228 -21.90 -22.54 -18.74
N GLY A 229 -22.39 -22.27 -17.51
CA GLY A 229 -23.59 -22.89 -16.93
C GLY A 229 -24.90 -22.12 -17.13
N SER A 230 -24.85 -20.93 -17.73
CA SER A 230 -26.01 -20.02 -17.83
C SER A 230 -26.96 -20.33 -19.01
N GLY A 231 -26.64 -21.32 -19.85
CA GLY A 231 -27.38 -21.64 -21.07
C GLY A 231 -27.18 -20.64 -22.22
N ILE A 232 -26.27 -19.67 -22.04
CA ILE A 232 -25.90 -18.70 -23.07
C ILE A 232 -24.92 -19.36 -24.06
N PRO A 233 -25.18 -19.33 -25.38
CA PRO A 233 -24.24 -19.86 -26.36
C PRO A 233 -22.99 -18.98 -26.43
N LEU A 234 -21.87 -19.51 -25.95
CA LEU A 234 -20.57 -18.85 -26.00
C LEU A 234 -19.83 -19.25 -27.30
N SER A 235 -19.33 -18.25 -28.03
CA SER A 235 -18.60 -18.47 -29.30
C SER A 235 -17.07 -18.45 -29.12
N GLY A 236 -16.60 -18.18 -27.91
CA GLY A 236 -15.20 -18.07 -27.53
C GLY A 236 -15.08 -17.60 -26.07
N PRO A 237 -13.85 -17.25 -25.63
CA PRO A 237 -13.63 -16.68 -24.30
C PRO A 237 -14.45 -15.40 -24.10
N VAL A 238 -15.02 -15.26 -22.90
CA VAL A 238 -15.72 -14.06 -22.46
C VAL A 238 -14.88 -13.35 -21.42
N THR A 239 -14.48 -12.12 -21.71
CA THR A 239 -13.59 -11.34 -20.83
C THR A 239 -14.19 -9.99 -20.49
N THR A 240 -13.90 -9.49 -19.30
CA THR A 240 -14.23 -8.13 -18.87
C THR A 240 -12.98 -7.37 -18.49
N HIS A 241 -12.73 -6.23 -19.12
CA HIS A 241 -11.65 -5.32 -18.74
C HIS A 241 -12.23 -4.08 -18.08
N PHE A 242 -11.75 -3.76 -16.89
CA PHE A 242 -12.15 -2.55 -16.18
C PHE A 242 -10.95 -1.73 -15.76
N ILE A 243 -11.06 -0.41 -15.98
CA ILE A 243 -10.12 0.59 -15.52
C ILE A 243 -10.88 1.56 -14.63
N GLY A 244 -10.41 1.77 -13.41
CA GLY A 244 -11.10 2.62 -12.45
C GLY A 244 -10.22 3.05 -11.29
N SER A 245 -10.80 3.87 -10.43
CA SER A 245 -10.16 4.34 -9.21
C SER A 245 -11.19 4.43 -8.09
N SER A 246 -10.81 4.01 -6.88
CA SER A 246 -11.61 4.19 -5.67
C SER A 246 -10.91 5.13 -4.72
N VAL A 247 -11.67 6.02 -4.08
CA VAL A 247 -11.15 6.95 -3.07
C VAL A 247 -11.93 6.76 -1.78
N SER A 248 -11.20 6.59 -0.68
CA SER A 248 -11.74 6.39 0.66
C SER A 248 -11.62 7.67 1.47
N THR A 249 -12.73 8.13 2.03
CA THR A 249 -12.82 9.39 2.80
C THR A 249 -13.55 9.17 4.12
N GLN A 250 -13.10 9.85 5.18
CA GLN A 250 -13.78 9.78 6.47
C GLN A 250 -15.14 10.47 6.41
N VAL A 251 -16.13 9.87 7.05
CA VAL A 251 -17.47 10.44 7.24
C VAL A 251 -17.88 10.34 8.70
N ASP A 252 -18.84 11.16 9.12
CA ASP A 252 -19.34 11.15 10.51
C ASP A 252 -20.29 9.99 10.76
N ASP A 253 -21.11 9.61 9.77
CA ASP A 253 -22.08 8.52 9.87
C ASP A 253 -22.31 7.88 8.49
N CYS A 254 -22.08 6.57 8.37
CA CYS A 254 -22.33 5.82 7.15
C CYS A 254 -23.80 5.87 6.70
N PHE A 255 -24.76 5.87 7.64
CA PHE A 255 -26.20 5.87 7.32
C PHE A 255 -26.69 7.22 6.77
N ALA A 256 -25.95 8.30 7.02
CA ALA A 256 -26.20 9.63 6.47
C ALA A 256 -25.59 9.83 5.08
N THR A 257 -24.84 8.87 4.54
CA THR A 257 -24.21 8.95 3.20
C THR A 257 -25.09 8.37 2.10
N ASP A 258 -24.71 8.56 0.84
CA ASP A 258 -25.30 7.90 -0.33
C ASP A 258 -24.65 6.55 -0.66
N ALA A 259 -24.05 5.87 0.33
CA ALA A 259 -23.55 4.51 0.17
C ALA A 259 -24.66 3.54 -0.26
N SER A 260 -24.33 2.62 -1.17
CA SER A 260 -25.17 1.52 -1.61
C SER A 260 -25.18 0.37 -0.60
N SER A 261 -24.08 0.21 0.14
CA SER A 261 -23.94 -0.75 1.22
C SER A 261 -23.10 -0.19 2.36
N ILE A 262 -23.39 -0.70 3.55
CA ILE A 262 -22.66 -0.38 4.79
C ILE A 262 -22.23 -1.70 5.42
N THR A 263 -21.00 -1.77 5.89
CA THR A 263 -20.47 -2.93 6.63
C THR A 263 -19.90 -2.48 7.95
N ASN A 264 -20.32 -3.09 9.05
CA ASN A 264 -19.64 -2.99 10.33
C ASN A 264 -18.64 -4.13 10.44
N ILE A 265 -17.34 -3.83 10.38
CA ILE A 265 -16.30 -4.87 10.35
C ILE A 265 -16.01 -5.48 11.72
N VAL A 266 -16.51 -4.87 12.81
CA VAL A 266 -16.41 -5.41 14.17
C VAL A 266 -17.52 -6.40 14.44
N THR A 267 -18.78 -6.04 14.15
CA THR A 267 -19.95 -6.90 14.36
C THR A 267 -20.25 -7.83 13.19
N GLN A 268 -19.61 -7.60 12.03
CA GLN A 268 -19.85 -8.25 10.74
C GLN A 268 -21.24 -8.01 10.15
N GLU A 269 -21.99 -7.04 10.68
CA GLU A 269 -23.30 -6.68 10.17
C GLU A 269 -23.17 -5.93 8.83
N VAL A 270 -24.10 -6.21 7.92
CA VAL A 270 -24.15 -5.64 6.57
C VAL A 270 -25.55 -5.08 6.32
N TRP A 271 -25.58 -3.89 5.72
CA TRP A 271 -26.80 -3.24 5.27
C TRP A 271 -26.71 -2.92 3.79
N ILE A 272 -27.83 -3.06 3.09
CA ILE A 272 -27.98 -2.66 1.68
C ILE A 272 -29.01 -1.53 1.61
N ARG A 273 -28.73 -0.53 0.76
CA ARG A 273 -29.64 0.56 0.46
C ARG A 273 -30.70 0.10 -0.54
N GLU A 274 -31.96 0.17 -0.12
CA GLU A 274 -33.11 -0.13 -0.95
C GLU A 274 -33.39 1.00 -1.95
N ALA A 275 -34.23 0.73 -2.95
CA ALA A 275 -34.70 1.74 -3.90
C ALA A 275 -35.45 2.92 -3.22
N THR A 276 -36.01 2.69 -2.03
CA THR A 276 -36.64 3.74 -1.20
C THR A 276 -35.62 4.69 -0.56
N GLY A 277 -34.34 4.33 -0.58
CA GLY A 277 -33.27 5.04 0.11
C GLY A 277 -33.09 4.66 1.58
N GLU A 278 -33.87 3.69 2.08
CA GLU A 278 -33.70 3.12 3.42
C GLU A 278 -32.66 1.99 3.41
N PHE A 279 -32.06 1.71 4.57
CA PHE A 279 -31.11 0.61 4.73
C PHE A 279 -31.76 -0.59 5.41
N THR A 280 -31.66 -1.76 4.77
CA THR A 280 -32.09 -3.05 5.32
C THR A 280 -30.88 -3.85 5.76
N LYS A 281 -30.88 -4.34 7.01
CA LYS A 281 -29.86 -5.27 7.52
C LYS A 281 -30.08 -6.66 6.93
N ILE A 282 -29.03 -7.30 6.42
CA ILE A 282 -29.15 -8.57 5.67
C ILE A 282 -28.56 -9.80 6.38
N ASN A 283 -27.89 -9.62 7.52
CA ASN A 283 -27.31 -10.72 8.32
C ASN A 283 -27.31 -10.42 9.82
#